data_AF-A0A970K8H3-F1
#
_entry.id   AF-A0A970K8H3-F1
#
_cell.length_a   1.000
_cell.length_b   1.000
_cell.length_c   1.000
_cell.angle_alpha   90.00
_cell.angle_beta   90.00
_cell.angle_gamma   90.00
#
_symmetry.space_group_name_H-M   'P 1'
#
loop_
_entity.id
_entity.type
_entity.pdbx_description
1 polymer ?
#
loop_
_entity_poly.entity_id
_entity_poly.type
_entity_poly.pdbx_seq_one_letter_code
_entity_poly.pdbx_strand_id
1 'polypeptide(L)'
;MDVKRDKLVITEDESVKQAYQKYQDLKSAIDHWQQERGSHWLAAMALAPKPPYLPITDLPEDAIIELWQRLNTVAGAPISDGEARELWRQFREGQFTMNPELMSRLHLALGGVAQLAANKAKSQGVPAIGVSYIASDDPTTSYLCPVCGEAATLAILVQPNGQRNLHCNTCSFEWTVKRMGCLFCGNEDAKQLIYLKNEEFPGIEVAVCQVCGNYLKEIDARQRKVKDYTWEDLRTITLNLATERWLSENVKNTAELH
;
A
#
# COMPACT_ATOMS: atom_id res chain seq x y z
N MET A 1 17.65 -38.41 11.74
CA MET A 1 16.26 -38.34 11.25
C MET A 1 16.15 -37.04 10.47
N ASP A 2 16.23 -37.14 9.14
CA ASP A 2 16.11 -36.00 8.25
C ASP A 2 14.71 -35.41 8.32
N VAL A 3 14.63 -34.14 8.74
CA VAL A 3 13.41 -33.34 8.64
C VAL A 3 13.20 -33.08 7.15
N LYS A 4 12.18 -33.72 6.57
CA LYS A 4 11.70 -33.38 5.23
C LYS A 4 11.33 -31.90 5.24
N ARG A 5 12.19 -31.06 4.65
CA ARG A 5 11.86 -29.70 4.27
C ARG A 5 10.99 -29.81 3.02
N ASP A 6 9.68 -29.93 3.21
CA ASP A 6 8.75 -29.71 2.12
C ASP A 6 8.91 -28.24 1.70
N LYS A 7 9.61 -28.03 0.59
CA LYS A 7 9.65 -26.73 -0.08
C LYS A 7 8.22 -26.42 -0.46
N LEU A 8 7.70 -25.31 0.06
CA LEU A 8 6.43 -24.74 -0.37
C LEU A 8 6.66 -24.14 -1.76
N VAL A 9 6.79 -24.99 -2.79
CA VAL A 9 7.02 -24.53 -4.16
C VAL A 9 5.81 -23.69 -4.56
N ILE A 10 5.93 -22.36 -4.43
CA ILE A 10 4.99 -21.41 -5.03
C ILE A 10 5.34 -21.38 -6.52
N THR A 11 4.96 -22.43 -7.25
CA THR A 11 4.83 -22.35 -8.70
C THR A 11 3.91 -21.17 -8.99
N GLU A 12 4.23 -20.35 -10.01
CA GLU A 12 3.27 -19.40 -10.59
C GLU A 12 2.04 -20.17 -11.08
N ASP A 13 1.14 -20.44 -10.14
CA ASP A 13 -0.05 -21.23 -10.32
C ASP A 13 -0.97 -20.50 -11.31
N GLU A 14 -1.76 -21.27 -12.06
CA GLU A 14 -2.74 -20.76 -13.01
C GLU A 14 -3.71 -19.80 -12.30
N SER A 15 -3.96 -20.02 -11.01
CA SER A 15 -4.71 -19.13 -10.13
C SER A 15 -4.09 -17.73 -10.00
N VAL A 16 -2.76 -17.63 -9.84
CA VAL A 16 -2.04 -16.34 -9.71
C VAL A 16 -2.05 -15.58 -11.04
N LYS A 17 -1.92 -16.28 -12.16
CA LYS A 17 -2.01 -15.67 -13.50
C LYS A 17 -3.40 -15.11 -13.77
N GLN A 18 -4.45 -15.87 -13.43
CA GLN A 18 -5.82 -15.39 -13.56
C GLN A 18 -6.10 -14.19 -12.65
N ALA A 19 -5.61 -14.21 -11.41
CA ALA A 19 -5.72 -13.07 -10.50
C ALA A 19 -4.98 -11.84 -11.04
N TYR A 20 -3.79 -12.02 -11.62
CA TYR A 20 -3.03 -10.94 -12.23
C TYR A 20 -3.76 -10.34 -13.42
N GLN A 21 -4.33 -11.17 -14.30
CA GLN A 21 -5.10 -10.68 -15.44
C GLN A 21 -6.31 -9.84 -15.00
N LYS A 22 -7.08 -10.34 -14.01
CA LYS A 22 -8.20 -9.57 -13.44
C LYS A 22 -7.74 -8.23 -12.84
N TYR A 23 -6.61 -8.23 -12.13
CA TYR A 23 -6.01 -7.01 -11.59
C TYR A 23 -5.62 -6.03 -12.71
N GLN A 24 -5.00 -6.52 -13.78
CA GLN A 24 -4.60 -5.69 -14.94
C GLN A 24 -5.82 -5.09 -15.65
N ASP A 25 -6.90 -5.85 -15.82
CA ASP A 25 -8.13 -5.35 -16.46
C ASP A 25 -8.75 -4.22 -15.63
N LEU A 26 -8.86 -4.41 -14.32
CA LEU A 26 -9.35 -3.39 -13.39
C LEU A 26 -8.42 -2.16 -13.37
N LYS A 27 -7.10 -2.36 -13.35
CA LYS A 27 -6.12 -1.28 -13.37
C LYS A 27 -6.22 -0.45 -14.65
N SER A 28 -6.36 -1.12 -15.81
CA SER A 28 -6.58 -0.44 -17.09
C SER A 28 -7.87 0.38 -17.09
N ALA A 29 -8.94 -0.12 -16.47
CA ALA A 29 -10.18 0.64 -16.31
C ALA A 29 -10.02 1.90 -15.45
N ILE A 30 -9.22 1.82 -14.37
CA ILE A 30 -8.84 2.99 -13.57
C ILE A 30 -8.07 4.00 -14.41
N ASP A 31 -7.04 3.56 -15.14
CA ASP A 31 -6.19 4.43 -15.93
C ASP A 31 -7.01 5.16 -17.03
N HIS A 32 -7.90 4.46 -17.72
CA HIS A 32 -8.82 5.07 -18.69
C HIS A 32 -9.76 6.08 -18.03
N TRP A 33 -10.32 5.75 -16.86
CA TRP A 33 -11.17 6.69 -16.11
C TRP A 33 -10.40 7.94 -15.68
N GLN A 34 -9.16 7.80 -15.23
CA GLN A 34 -8.31 8.94 -14.87
C GLN A 34 -7.99 9.83 -16.09
N GLN A 35 -7.80 9.24 -17.27
CA GLN A 35 -7.59 9.99 -18.51
C GLN A 35 -8.85 10.75 -18.94
N GLU A 36 -10.04 10.13 -18.85
CA GLU A 36 -11.31 10.74 -19.25
C GLU A 36 -11.82 11.78 -18.24
N ARG A 37 -11.74 11.47 -16.94
CA ARG A 37 -12.45 12.17 -15.86
C ARG A 37 -11.52 12.87 -14.89
N GLY A 38 -10.21 12.60 -14.96
CA GLY A 38 -9.24 13.10 -13.99
C GLY A 38 -9.19 14.62 -13.92
N SER A 39 -9.22 15.33 -15.06
CA SER A 39 -9.19 16.80 -15.08
C SER A 39 -10.38 17.42 -14.36
N HIS A 40 -11.58 16.84 -14.54
CA HIS A 40 -12.80 17.26 -13.87
C HIS A 40 -12.70 17.10 -12.34
N TRP A 41 -12.32 15.92 -11.87
CA TRP A 41 -12.22 15.65 -10.43
C TRP A 41 -11.05 16.38 -9.76
N LEU A 42 -9.93 16.54 -10.47
CA LEU A 42 -8.78 17.33 -10.00
C LEU A 42 -9.13 18.80 -9.76
N ALA A 43 -10.06 19.37 -10.53
CA ALA A 43 -10.53 20.74 -10.32
C ALA A 43 -11.36 20.88 -9.04
N ALA A 44 -12.07 19.82 -8.63
CA ALA A 44 -12.89 19.80 -7.41
C ALA A 44 -12.07 19.54 -6.12
N MET A 45 -10.92 18.88 -6.23
CA MET A 45 -10.06 18.59 -5.07
C MET A 45 -9.28 19.83 -4.63
N ALA A 46 -9.15 20.09 -3.33
CA ALA A 46 -8.29 21.14 -2.80
C ALA A 46 -7.27 20.52 -1.83
N LEU A 47 -5.99 20.78 -2.03
CA LEU A 47 -4.97 20.30 -1.10
C LEU A 47 -4.94 21.18 0.16
N ALA A 48 -4.86 20.54 1.32
CA ALA A 48 -4.62 21.20 2.59
C ALA A 48 -3.23 21.88 2.61
N PRO A 49 -3.03 22.91 3.46
CA PRO A 49 -1.74 23.60 3.54
C PRO A 49 -0.64 22.77 4.22
N LYS A 50 -0.98 21.67 4.90
CA LYS A 50 -0.06 20.78 5.61
C LYS A 50 -0.44 19.31 5.36
N PRO A 51 0.51 18.36 5.44
CA PRO A 51 0.21 16.93 5.41
C PRO A 51 -0.76 16.50 6.53
N PRO A 52 -1.64 15.52 6.29
CA PRO A 52 -1.95 14.94 4.98
C PRO A 52 -2.62 15.94 4.03
N TYR A 53 -2.12 16.06 2.79
CA TYR A 53 -2.58 17.07 1.83
C TYR A 53 -4.00 16.82 1.31
N LEU A 54 -4.43 15.56 1.20
CA LEU A 54 -5.81 15.21 0.90
C LEU A 54 -6.11 13.83 1.50
N PRO A 55 -6.59 13.78 2.77
CA PRO A 55 -6.96 12.55 3.45
C PRO A 55 -7.89 11.67 2.62
N ILE A 56 -7.80 10.35 2.81
CA ILE A 56 -8.72 9.42 2.12
C ILE A 56 -10.20 9.73 2.43
N THR A 57 -10.48 10.27 3.62
CA THR A 57 -11.82 10.67 4.08
C THR A 57 -12.40 11.87 3.33
N ASP A 58 -11.52 12.68 2.72
CA ASP A 58 -11.87 13.95 2.08
C ASP A 58 -11.92 13.80 0.55
N LEU A 59 -11.71 12.59 0.03
CA LEU A 59 -11.86 12.30 -1.38
C LEU A 59 -13.32 12.49 -1.83
N PRO A 60 -13.58 13.00 -3.05
CA PRO A 60 -14.94 13.21 -3.52
C PRO A 60 -15.71 11.88 -3.61
N GLU A 61 -16.79 11.76 -2.83
CA GLU A 61 -17.65 10.58 -2.79
C GLU A 61 -18.16 10.22 -4.19
N ASP A 62 -18.64 11.20 -4.95
CA ASP A 62 -19.17 10.95 -6.29
C ASP A 62 -18.09 10.41 -7.25
N ALA A 63 -16.82 10.79 -7.10
CA ALA A 63 -15.72 10.24 -7.88
C ALA A 63 -15.47 8.76 -7.54
N ILE A 64 -15.53 8.43 -6.24
CA ILE A 64 -15.35 7.06 -5.76
C ILE A 64 -16.48 6.17 -6.27
N ILE A 65 -17.73 6.63 -6.15
CA ILE A 65 -18.91 5.89 -6.59
C ILE A 65 -18.89 5.70 -8.12
N GLU A 66 -18.61 6.76 -8.88
CA GLU A 66 -18.50 6.70 -10.35
C GLU A 66 -17.45 5.67 -10.80
N LEU A 67 -16.25 5.72 -10.21
CA LEU A 67 -15.19 4.76 -10.53
C LEU A 67 -15.55 3.34 -10.07
N TRP A 68 -16.11 3.19 -8.87
CA TRP A 68 -16.48 1.88 -8.33
C TRP A 68 -17.52 1.19 -9.20
N GLN A 69 -18.55 1.89 -9.68
CA GLN A 69 -19.53 1.36 -10.62
C GLN A 69 -18.88 0.89 -11.94
N ARG A 70 -17.91 1.66 -12.45
CA ARG A 70 -17.15 1.28 -13.66
C ARG A 70 -16.36 0.00 -13.43
N LEU A 71 -15.66 -0.13 -12.29
CA LEU A 71 -14.92 -1.35 -11.94
C LEU A 71 -15.84 -2.56 -11.76
N ASN A 72 -17.01 -2.36 -11.18
CA ASN A 72 -18.04 -3.39 -11.04
C ASN A 72 -18.55 -3.87 -12.41
N THR A 73 -18.73 -2.96 -13.36
CA THR A 73 -19.12 -3.27 -14.74
C THR A 73 -18.05 -4.07 -15.48
N VAL A 74 -16.77 -3.69 -15.35
CA VAL A 74 -15.63 -4.42 -15.95
C VAL A 74 -15.50 -5.83 -15.39
N ALA A 75 -15.80 -6.01 -14.10
CA ALA A 75 -15.82 -7.32 -13.45
C ALA A 75 -17.09 -8.15 -13.76
N GLY A 76 -18.01 -7.66 -14.60
CA GLY A 76 -19.23 -8.40 -14.97
C GLY A 76 -20.30 -8.48 -13.88
N ALA A 77 -20.21 -7.65 -12.85
CA ALA A 77 -21.17 -7.60 -11.74
C ALA A 77 -21.54 -6.14 -11.43
N PRO A 78 -22.30 -5.48 -12.33
CA PRO A 78 -22.67 -4.07 -12.19
C PRO A 78 -23.59 -3.86 -10.98
N ILE A 79 -23.45 -2.70 -10.34
CA ILE A 79 -24.30 -2.25 -9.23
C ILE A 79 -24.99 -0.93 -9.63
N SER A 80 -26.20 -0.71 -9.13
CA SER A 80 -26.91 0.55 -9.38
C SER A 80 -26.32 1.72 -8.57
N ASP A 81 -26.61 2.97 -8.94
CA ASP A 81 -26.15 4.15 -8.18
C ASP A 81 -26.70 4.17 -6.76
N GLY A 82 -28.00 3.88 -6.59
CA GLY A 82 -28.62 3.80 -5.27
C GLY A 82 -28.00 2.72 -4.38
N GLU A 83 -27.68 1.56 -4.97
CA GLU A 83 -27.00 0.47 -4.26
C GLU A 83 -25.56 0.86 -3.87
N ALA A 84 -24.80 1.45 -4.79
CA ALA A 84 -23.44 1.90 -4.51
C ALA A 84 -23.40 2.95 -3.38
N ARG A 85 -24.32 3.92 -3.39
CA ARG A 85 -24.43 4.94 -2.34
C ARG A 85 -24.77 4.35 -0.98
N GLU A 86 -25.70 3.40 -0.93
CA GLU A 86 -26.09 2.74 0.31
C GLU A 86 -24.94 1.90 0.89
N LEU A 87 -24.24 1.13 0.05
CA LEU A 87 -23.07 0.36 0.47
C LEU A 87 -21.92 1.26 0.92
N TRP A 88 -21.70 2.38 0.24
CA TRP A 88 -20.72 3.39 0.63
C TRP A 88 -21.04 3.99 2.01
N ARG A 89 -22.31 4.32 2.26
CA ARG A 89 -22.78 4.79 3.58
C ARG A 89 -22.50 3.77 4.67
N GLN A 90 -22.83 2.49 4.44
CA GLN A 90 -22.54 1.39 5.36
C GLN A 90 -21.04 1.25 5.64
N PHE A 91 -20.21 1.32 4.59
CA PHE A 91 -18.76 1.27 4.73
C PHE A 91 -18.22 2.41 5.62
N ARG A 92 -18.71 3.64 5.43
CA ARG A 92 -18.31 4.79 6.28
C ARG A 92 -18.79 4.67 7.72
N GLU A 93 -19.88 3.95 7.97
CA GLU A 93 -20.39 3.65 9.30
C GLU A 93 -19.67 2.45 9.96
N GLY A 94 -18.66 1.87 9.31
CA GLY A 94 -17.90 0.72 9.81
C GLY A 94 -18.62 -0.62 9.65
N GLN A 95 -19.65 -0.69 8.81
CA GLN A 95 -20.36 -1.92 8.52
C GLN A 95 -19.72 -2.64 7.32
N PHE A 96 -19.13 -3.81 7.57
CA PHE A 96 -18.45 -4.62 6.55
C PHE A 96 -19.35 -5.77 6.06
N THR A 97 -20.48 -5.40 5.45
CA THR A 97 -21.52 -6.34 4.97
C THR A 97 -21.26 -6.85 3.54
N MET A 98 -20.33 -6.24 2.82
CA MET A 98 -20.03 -6.55 1.42
C MET A 98 -19.23 -7.84 1.26
N ASN A 99 -19.43 -8.52 0.12
CA ASN A 99 -18.56 -9.63 -0.25
C ASN A 99 -17.12 -9.16 -0.55
N PRO A 100 -16.11 -10.04 -0.43
CA PRO A 100 -14.71 -9.65 -0.61
C PRO A 100 -14.36 -9.08 -1.98
N GLU A 101 -14.98 -9.55 -3.06
CA GLU A 101 -14.71 -9.06 -4.42
C GLU A 101 -15.24 -7.64 -4.65
N LEU A 102 -16.43 -7.34 -4.11
CA LEU A 102 -17.04 -6.02 -4.13
C LEU A 102 -16.22 -5.03 -3.30
N MET A 103 -15.78 -5.45 -2.11
CA MET A 103 -14.87 -4.70 -1.25
C MET A 103 -13.52 -4.42 -1.94
N SER A 104 -12.96 -5.41 -2.63
CA SER A 104 -11.69 -5.25 -3.36
C SER A 104 -11.81 -4.21 -4.48
N ARG A 105 -12.92 -4.22 -5.21
CA ARG A 105 -13.22 -3.18 -6.22
C ARG A 105 -13.43 -1.80 -5.60
N LEU A 106 -14.02 -1.72 -4.41
CA LEU A 106 -14.15 -0.45 -3.67
C LEU A 106 -12.77 0.10 -3.29
N HIS A 107 -11.89 -0.73 -2.72
CA HIS A 107 -10.51 -0.32 -2.40
C HIS A 107 -9.73 0.13 -3.64
N LEU A 108 -9.89 -0.56 -4.77
CA LEU A 108 -9.28 -0.15 -6.04
C LEU A 108 -9.84 1.19 -6.55
N ALA A 109 -11.14 1.44 -6.39
CA ALA A 109 -11.75 2.72 -6.72
C ALA A 109 -11.21 3.84 -5.82
N LEU A 110 -11.16 3.63 -4.51
CA LEU A 110 -10.55 4.56 -3.56
C LEU A 110 -9.12 4.90 -3.95
N GLY A 111 -8.30 3.89 -4.25
CA GLY A 111 -6.93 4.10 -4.69
C GLY A 111 -6.82 4.84 -6.02
N GLY A 112 -7.71 4.56 -6.97
CA GLY A 112 -7.80 5.26 -8.25
C GLY A 112 -8.11 6.75 -8.10
N VAL A 113 -9.01 7.13 -7.18
CA VAL A 113 -9.30 8.54 -6.87
C VAL A 113 -8.16 9.17 -6.07
N ALA A 114 -7.61 8.46 -5.09
CA ALA A 114 -6.48 8.93 -4.28
C ALA A 114 -5.22 9.17 -5.14
N GLN A 115 -5.03 8.41 -6.20
CA GLN A 115 -3.92 8.61 -7.15
C GLN A 115 -4.02 9.97 -7.86
N LEU A 116 -5.23 10.46 -8.15
CA LEU A 116 -5.41 11.82 -8.69
C LEU A 116 -4.89 12.86 -7.68
N ALA A 117 -5.21 12.69 -6.40
CA ALA A 117 -4.72 13.54 -5.33
C ALA A 117 -3.20 13.51 -5.23
N ALA A 118 -2.59 12.33 -5.32
CA ALA A 118 -1.14 12.16 -5.35
C ALA A 118 -0.50 12.86 -6.56
N ASN A 119 -1.13 12.78 -7.74
CA ASN A 119 -0.64 13.47 -8.94
C ASN A 119 -0.73 14.99 -8.80
N LYS A 120 -1.80 15.50 -8.16
CA LYS A 120 -1.95 16.93 -7.82
C LYS A 120 -0.88 17.39 -6.82
N ALA A 121 -0.63 16.60 -5.79
CA ALA A 121 0.41 16.87 -4.80
C ALA A 121 1.80 16.94 -5.47
N LYS A 122 2.12 15.98 -6.34
CA LYS A 122 3.37 15.98 -7.13
C LYS A 122 3.50 17.25 -8.00
N SER A 123 2.43 17.66 -8.69
CA SER A 123 2.48 18.85 -9.56
C SER A 123 2.58 20.18 -8.79
N GLN A 124 2.16 20.20 -7.52
CA GLN A 124 2.27 21.35 -6.63
C GLN A 124 3.56 21.36 -5.78
N GLY A 125 4.51 20.45 -6.07
CA GLY A 125 5.82 20.45 -5.43
C GLY A 125 5.86 19.82 -4.03
N VAL A 126 4.86 19.01 -3.67
CA VAL A 126 4.95 18.17 -2.47
C VAL A 126 6.17 17.25 -2.62
N PRO A 127 7.10 17.22 -1.66
CA PRO A 127 8.34 16.47 -1.80
C PRO A 127 8.07 14.98 -2.07
N ALA A 128 8.37 14.57 -3.29
CA ALA A 128 8.39 13.18 -3.71
C ALA A 128 9.85 12.68 -3.75
N ILE A 129 10.10 11.47 -4.25
CA ILE A 129 11.45 10.92 -4.44
C ILE A 129 12.43 11.96 -4.99
N GLY A 130 13.59 12.11 -4.32
CA GLY A 130 14.72 12.89 -4.82
C GLY A 130 14.77 14.36 -4.40
N VAL A 131 13.91 14.82 -3.48
CA VAL A 131 14.01 16.17 -2.87
C VAL A 131 14.44 16.05 -1.41
N SER A 132 15.07 17.11 -0.86
CA SER A 132 15.70 17.23 0.47
C SER A 132 14.78 16.98 1.68
N TYR A 133 13.54 16.55 1.47
CA TYR A 133 12.63 16.17 2.53
C TYR A 133 12.84 14.71 2.88
N ILE A 134 13.59 14.47 3.94
CA ILE A 134 13.50 13.21 4.68
C ILE A 134 12.37 13.46 5.68
N ALA A 135 11.38 12.57 5.77
CA ALA A 135 10.34 12.66 6.81
C ALA A 135 10.90 12.44 8.24
N SER A 136 12.19 12.73 8.46
CA SER A 136 13.04 12.29 9.58
C SER A 136 12.88 13.03 10.88
N ASP A 137 12.13 14.14 10.92
CA ASP A 137 12.14 14.97 12.13
C ASP A 137 11.18 14.42 13.20
N ASP A 138 10.19 13.62 12.80
CA ASP A 138 9.34 12.86 13.72
C ASP A 138 9.17 11.40 13.25
N PRO A 139 9.86 10.44 13.91
CA PRO A 139 9.72 9.02 13.61
C PRO A 139 8.29 8.50 13.71
N THR A 140 7.44 9.13 14.55
CA THR A 140 6.07 8.66 14.80
C THR A 140 5.10 8.95 13.66
N THR A 141 5.48 9.79 12.70
CA THR A 141 4.65 10.14 11.54
C THR A 141 5.28 9.79 10.20
N SER A 142 6.55 9.35 10.20
CA SER A 142 7.33 9.11 8.99
C SER A 142 6.77 8.01 8.07
N TYR A 143 6.00 7.07 8.66
CA TYR A 143 5.33 5.98 7.95
C TYR A 143 3.96 6.35 7.36
N LEU A 144 3.42 7.53 7.69
CA LEU A 144 2.15 8.02 7.16
C LEU A 144 2.36 8.70 5.81
N CYS A 145 1.49 8.40 4.85
CA CYS A 145 1.53 9.02 3.54
C CYS A 145 1.25 10.54 3.67
N PRO A 146 2.14 11.42 3.19
CA PRO A 146 1.91 12.85 3.29
C PRO A 146 0.74 13.33 2.43
N VAL A 147 0.26 12.51 1.49
CA VAL A 147 -0.90 12.84 0.65
C VAL A 147 -2.18 12.37 1.32
N CYS A 148 -2.39 11.06 1.42
CA CYS A 148 -3.69 10.51 1.85
C CYS A 148 -3.79 10.17 3.34
N GLY A 149 -2.70 10.28 4.10
CA GLY A 149 -2.66 9.97 5.54
C GLY A 149 -2.56 8.48 5.88
N GLU A 150 -2.69 7.59 4.90
CA GLU A 150 -2.62 6.14 5.12
C GLU A 150 -1.21 5.68 5.51
N ALA A 151 -1.13 4.68 6.39
CA ALA A 151 0.13 4.06 6.77
C ALA A 151 0.73 3.26 5.60
N ALA A 152 1.99 3.51 5.26
CA ALA A 152 2.71 2.69 4.30
C ALA A 152 3.25 1.41 4.98
N THR A 153 2.98 0.28 4.34
CA THR A 153 3.46 -1.05 4.75
C THR A 153 4.58 -1.56 3.86
N LEU A 154 4.98 -0.78 2.86
CA LEU A 154 5.96 -1.15 1.85
C LEU A 154 7.07 -0.09 1.73
N ALA A 155 8.31 -0.54 1.85
CA ALA A 155 9.51 0.24 1.54
C ALA A 155 10.21 -0.28 0.28
N ILE A 156 10.81 0.63 -0.47
CA ILE A 156 11.60 0.35 -1.66
C ILE A 156 13.02 0.88 -1.43
N LEU A 157 14.03 0.03 -1.66
CA LEU A 157 15.42 0.44 -1.72
C LEU A 157 15.76 0.80 -3.16
N VAL A 158 15.66 2.08 -3.50
CA VAL A 158 15.75 2.54 -4.89
C VAL A 158 17.19 2.56 -5.41
N GLN A 159 17.35 2.35 -6.72
CA GLN A 159 18.65 2.47 -7.38
C GLN A 159 19.17 3.92 -7.39
N PRO A 160 20.50 4.14 -7.45
CA PRO A 160 21.56 3.13 -7.38
C PRO A 160 22.04 2.85 -5.95
N ASN A 161 21.85 3.80 -5.04
CA ASN A 161 22.46 3.82 -3.70
C ASN A 161 21.64 3.09 -2.63
N GLY A 162 20.44 2.61 -2.95
CA GLY A 162 19.55 1.96 -2.02
C GLY A 162 18.91 2.95 -1.05
N GLN A 163 18.68 4.21 -1.45
CA GLN A 163 17.85 5.13 -0.66
C GLN A 163 16.51 4.46 -0.34
N ARG A 164 16.05 4.62 0.90
CA ARG A 164 14.81 4.00 1.37
C ARG A 164 13.66 4.95 1.12
N ASN A 165 12.71 4.51 0.31
CA ASN A 165 11.47 5.23 0.06
C ASN A 165 10.31 4.40 0.57
N LEU A 166 9.27 5.04 1.07
CA LEU A 166 7.99 4.38 1.31
C LEU A 166 7.12 4.46 0.07
N HIS A 167 6.32 3.42 -0.15
CA HIS A 167 5.31 3.35 -1.18
C HIS A 167 3.94 3.22 -0.51
N CYS A 168 3.05 4.19 -0.77
CA CYS A 168 1.68 4.11 -0.27
C CYS A 168 0.84 3.15 -1.14
N ASN A 169 0.39 2.04 -0.56
CA ASN A 169 -0.46 1.07 -1.26
C ASN A 169 -1.85 1.63 -1.68
N THR A 170 -2.26 2.77 -1.12
CA THR A 170 -3.54 3.41 -1.45
C THR A 170 -3.41 4.38 -2.62
N CYS A 171 -2.55 5.40 -2.51
CA CYS A 171 -2.45 6.47 -3.52
C CYS A 171 -1.20 6.39 -4.41
N SER A 172 -0.36 5.36 -4.22
CA SER A 172 0.94 5.16 -4.89
C SER A 172 1.88 6.38 -4.82
N PHE A 173 1.69 7.27 -3.83
CA PHE A 173 2.66 8.32 -3.56
C PHE A 173 3.89 7.71 -2.89
N GLU A 174 5.06 8.15 -3.34
CA GLU A 174 6.34 7.66 -2.85
C GLU A 174 7.15 8.82 -2.29
N TRP A 175 7.73 8.64 -1.10
CA TRP A 175 8.53 9.66 -0.42
C TRP A 175 9.75 9.04 0.26
N THR A 176 10.78 9.86 0.43
CA THR A 176 12.04 9.44 1.02
C THR A 176 11.98 9.49 2.54
N VAL A 177 12.52 8.45 3.18
CA VAL A 177 12.61 8.31 4.63
C VAL A 177 14.05 8.01 5.06
N LYS A 178 14.30 8.00 6.38
CA LYS A 178 15.61 7.61 6.91
C LYS A 178 15.99 6.22 6.42
N ARG A 179 17.25 6.06 6.01
CA ARG A 179 17.76 4.82 5.44
C ARG A 179 17.80 3.66 6.44
N MET A 180 18.12 3.98 7.69
CA MET A 180 18.36 3.05 8.78
C MET A 180 17.35 3.30 9.90
N GLY A 181 17.09 2.27 10.70
CA GLY A 181 16.20 2.35 11.86
C GLY A 181 14.76 1.92 11.57
N CYS A 182 13.99 1.80 12.65
CA CYS A 182 12.55 1.55 12.61
C CYS A 182 11.81 2.82 12.21
N LEU A 183 10.98 2.75 11.17
CA LEU A 183 10.17 3.88 10.70
C LEU A 183 8.92 4.15 11.57
N PHE A 184 8.65 3.29 12.55
CA PHE A 184 7.49 3.42 13.44
C PHE A 184 7.88 4.05 14.79
N CYS A 185 8.91 3.52 15.47
CA CYS A 185 9.35 4.02 16.78
C CYS A 185 10.66 4.81 16.75
N GLY A 186 11.34 4.89 15.61
CA GLY A 186 12.61 5.59 15.49
C GLY A 186 13.82 4.87 16.08
N ASN A 187 13.70 3.62 16.54
CA ASN A 187 14.84 2.87 17.05
C ASN A 187 15.91 2.69 15.96
N GLU A 188 17.12 3.19 16.22
CA GLU A 188 18.27 3.11 15.30
C GLU A 188 19.23 1.97 15.64
N ASP A 189 19.01 1.21 16.74
CA ASP A 189 19.84 0.04 17.08
C ASP A 189 19.58 -1.12 16.10
N ALA A 190 20.55 -1.36 15.21
CA ALA A 190 20.51 -2.44 14.23
C ALA A 190 20.41 -3.84 14.85
N LYS A 191 20.84 -4.04 16.10
CA LYS A 191 20.72 -5.33 16.79
C LYS A 191 19.27 -5.66 17.16
N GLN A 192 18.40 -4.65 17.23
CA GLN A 192 16.98 -4.77 17.52
C GLN A 192 16.12 -4.81 16.24
N LEU A 193 16.75 -4.89 15.06
CA LEU A 193 16.09 -5.04 13.77
C LEU A 193 16.41 -6.42 13.20
N ILE A 194 15.36 -7.23 13.03
CA ILE A 194 15.46 -8.57 12.43
C ILE A 194 14.97 -8.51 11.00
N TYR A 195 15.76 -9.04 10.07
CA TYR A 195 15.41 -9.09 8.65
C TYR A 195 15.05 -10.52 8.27
N LEU A 196 13.77 -10.78 8.05
CA LEU A 196 13.27 -12.06 7.58
C LEU A 196 13.43 -12.11 6.06
N LYS A 197 14.02 -13.19 5.56
CA LYS A 197 14.28 -13.41 4.13
C LYS A 197 13.62 -14.70 3.67
N ASN A 198 13.21 -14.72 2.41
CA ASN A 198 12.67 -15.91 1.77
C ASN A 198 13.42 -16.17 0.46
N GLU A 199 13.96 -17.39 0.30
CA GLU A 199 14.73 -17.79 -0.89
C GLU A 199 13.93 -17.77 -2.20
N GLU A 200 12.60 -17.92 -2.12
CA GLU A 200 11.69 -17.88 -3.27
C GLU A 200 11.41 -16.44 -3.75
N PHE A 201 11.63 -15.46 -2.87
CA PHE A 201 11.44 -14.04 -3.16
C PHE A 201 12.74 -13.25 -2.95
N PRO A 202 13.80 -13.54 -3.73
CA PRO A 202 15.06 -12.81 -3.62
C PRO A 202 14.84 -11.31 -3.89
N GLY A 203 15.52 -10.49 -3.09
CA GLY A 203 15.37 -9.04 -3.10
C GLY A 203 14.14 -8.53 -2.34
N ILE A 204 13.37 -9.40 -1.67
CA ILE A 204 12.29 -8.98 -0.76
C ILE A 204 12.63 -9.47 0.65
N GLU A 205 12.61 -8.54 1.59
CA GLU A 205 12.88 -8.81 3.00
C GLU A 205 11.76 -8.20 3.85
N VAL A 206 11.53 -8.74 5.05
CA VAL A 206 10.62 -8.11 6.02
C VAL A 206 11.43 -7.70 7.23
N ALA A 207 11.53 -6.39 7.44
CA ALA A 207 12.24 -5.79 8.57
C ALA A 207 11.30 -5.72 9.78
N VAL A 208 11.65 -6.39 10.86
CA VAL A 208 10.90 -6.47 12.12
C VAL A 208 11.64 -5.73 13.22
N CYS A 209 10.95 -4.85 13.92
CA CYS A 209 11.52 -4.15 15.08
C CYS A 209 11.16 -4.86 16.37
N GLN A 210 12.17 -5.29 17.14
CA GLN A 210 11.99 -5.95 18.42
C GLN A 210 11.51 -5.01 19.53
N VAL A 211 11.70 -3.69 19.37
CA VAL A 211 11.29 -2.69 20.36
C VAL A 211 9.78 -2.46 20.32
N CYS A 212 9.22 -2.19 19.13
CA CYS A 212 7.79 -1.86 18.99
C CYS A 212 6.94 -2.98 18.35
N GLY A 213 7.54 -4.11 17.98
CA GLY A 213 6.83 -5.24 17.37
C GLY A 213 6.32 -5.01 15.94
N ASN A 214 6.48 -3.81 15.38
CA ASN A 214 6.04 -3.50 14.01
C ASN A 214 7.02 -4.08 12.99
N TYR A 215 6.49 -4.36 11.79
CA TYR A 215 7.27 -4.85 10.66
C TYR A 215 6.99 -4.05 9.39
N LEU A 216 7.91 -4.11 8.43
CA LEU A 216 7.80 -3.46 7.14
C LEU A 216 8.38 -4.34 6.04
N LYS A 217 7.63 -4.57 4.97
CA LYS A 217 8.15 -5.26 3.79
C LYS A 217 9.05 -4.31 3.01
N GLU A 218 10.22 -4.80 2.61
CA GLU A 218 11.21 -4.05 1.85
C GLU A 218 11.50 -4.75 0.52
N ILE A 219 11.38 -4.03 -0.59
CA ILE A 219 11.78 -4.49 -1.91
C ILE A 219 13.08 -3.79 -2.30
N ASP A 220 14.13 -4.57 -2.56
CA ASP A 220 15.40 -4.07 -3.07
C ASP A 220 15.39 -3.96 -4.60
N ALA A 221 15.09 -2.75 -5.11
CA ALA A 221 15.05 -2.47 -6.54
C ALA A 221 16.43 -2.56 -7.22
N ARG A 222 17.53 -2.70 -6.44
CA ARG A 222 18.88 -2.97 -6.96
C ARG A 222 19.07 -4.44 -7.30
N GLN A 223 18.34 -5.34 -6.64
CA GLN A 223 18.41 -6.78 -6.83
C GLN A 223 17.29 -7.31 -7.74
N ARG A 224 16.16 -6.60 -7.79
CA ARG A 224 14.96 -7.03 -8.51
C ARG A 224 14.34 -5.88 -9.28
N LYS A 225 13.94 -6.13 -10.53
CA LYS A 225 13.12 -5.18 -11.28
C LYS A 225 11.64 -5.46 -11.02
N VAL A 226 10.94 -4.48 -10.45
CA VAL A 226 9.50 -4.53 -10.22
C VAL A 226 8.83 -3.48 -11.10
N LYS A 227 7.75 -3.86 -11.79
CA LYS A 227 6.97 -2.94 -12.64
C LYS A 227 5.85 -2.25 -11.87
N ASP A 228 5.22 -2.99 -10.96
CA ASP A 228 4.07 -2.56 -10.18
C ASP A 228 4.30 -3.03 -8.74
N TYR A 229 4.61 -2.09 -7.85
CA TYR A 229 4.87 -2.38 -6.44
C TYR A 229 3.60 -2.81 -5.69
N THR A 230 2.43 -2.32 -6.09
CA THR A 230 1.15 -2.73 -5.51
C THR A 230 0.89 -4.21 -5.81
N TRP A 231 1.06 -4.62 -7.07
CA TRP A 231 0.93 -6.04 -7.43
C TRP A 231 1.99 -6.92 -6.74
N GLU A 232 3.23 -6.43 -6.68
CA GLU A 232 4.33 -7.15 -6.02
C GLU A 232 4.05 -7.38 -4.52
N ASP A 233 3.47 -6.40 -3.84
CA ASP A 233 3.05 -6.52 -2.45
C ASP A 233 1.92 -7.55 -2.29
N LEU A 234 0.88 -7.47 -3.13
CA LEU A 234 -0.27 -8.38 -3.12
C LEU A 234 0.15 -9.84 -3.36
N ARG A 235 0.95 -10.11 -4.39
CA ARG A 235 1.39 -11.48 -4.71
C ARG A 235 2.36 -12.06 -3.66
N THR A 236 2.90 -11.23 -2.78
CA THR A 236 3.79 -11.62 -1.68
C THR A 236 3.17 -11.39 -0.31
N ILE A 237 1.83 -11.30 -0.22
CA ILE A 237 1.11 -11.12 1.04
C ILE A 237 1.38 -12.25 2.04
N THR A 238 1.75 -13.43 1.54
CA THR A 238 2.16 -14.58 2.37
C THR A 238 3.38 -14.28 3.23
N LEU A 239 4.26 -13.35 2.82
CA LEU A 239 5.40 -12.91 3.65
C LEU A 239 4.94 -12.10 4.87
N ASN A 240 3.89 -11.29 4.74
CA ASN A 240 3.28 -10.56 5.85
C ASN A 240 2.69 -11.57 6.85
N LEU A 241 1.89 -12.52 6.37
CA LEU A 241 1.30 -13.57 7.21
C LEU A 241 2.36 -14.42 7.91
N ALA A 242 3.43 -14.79 7.21
CA ALA A 242 4.56 -15.52 7.80
C ALA A 242 5.26 -14.70 8.89
N THR A 243 5.38 -13.38 8.69
CA THR A 243 5.97 -12.46 9.67
C THR A 243 5.09 -12.33 10.92
N GLU A 244 3.78 -12.22 10.76
CA GLU A 244 2.84 -12.18 11.89
C GLU A 244 2.89 -13.47 12.71
N ARG A 245 2.95 -14.63 12.05
CA ARG A 245 3.17 -15.91 12.72
C ARG A 245 4.49 -15.93 13.47
N TRP A 246 5.58 -15.54 12.81
CA TRP A 246 6.90 -15.45 13.43
C TRP A 246 6.90 -14.53 14.65
N LEU A 247 6.25 -13.36 14.57
CA LEU A 247 6.08 -12.42 15.68
C LEU A 247 5.35 -13.08 16.85
N SER A 248 4.25 -13.79 16.59
CA SER A 248 3.49 -14.46 17.66
C SER A 248 4.29 -15.54 18.41
N GLU A 249 5.24 -16.18 17.73
CA GLU A 249 6.08 -17.24 18.29
C GLU A 249 7.33 -16.72 19.00
N ASN A 250 7.90 -15.62 18.50
CA ASN A 250 9.23 -15.13 18.92
C ASN A 250 9.18 -13.85 19.75
N VAL A 251 8.10 -13.08 19.66
CA VAL A 251 7.86 -11.87 20.44
C VAL A 251 6.72 -12.16 21.42
N LYS A 252 7.06 -12.87 22.51
CA LYS A 252 6.12 -13.06 23.63
C LYS A 252 5.78 -11.70 24.22
N ASN A 253 4.54 -11.24 24.05
CA ASN A 253 3.88 -10.11 24.72
C ASN A 253 4.84 -9.12 25.41
N THR A 254 5.31 -8.11 24.69
CA THR A 254 5.53 -6.77 25.27
C THR A 254 4.18 -6.07 25.42
N ALA A 255 3.24 -6.71 26.13
CA ALA A 255 2.00 -6.09 26.58
C ALA A 255 2.26 -5.33 27.89
N GLU A 256 3.28 -4.48 27.91
CA GLU A 256 3.55 -3.48 28.95
C GLU A 256 4.40 -2.35 28.33
N LEU A 257 3.82 -1.60 27.39
CA LEU A 257 4.32 -0.25 27.06
C LEU A 257 3.08 0.63 26.90
N HIS A 258 2.89 1.46 27.93
CA HIS A 258 1.81 2.43 28.13
C HIS A 258 1.63 3.42 26.99
#